data_AF-A0A838WR53-F1
#
_entry.id   AF-A0A838WR53-F1
#
_cell.length_a   1.000
_cell.length_b   1.000
_cell.length_c   1.000
_cell.angle_alpha   90.00
_cell.angle_beta   90.00
_cell.angle_gamma   90.00
#
_symmetry.space_group_name_H-M   'P 1'
#
loop_
_entity.id
_entity.type
_entity.pdbx_description
1 polymer ?
#
loop_
_entity_poly.entity_id
_entity_poly.type
_entity_poly.pdbx_seq_one_letter_code
_entity_poly.pdbx_strand_id
1 'polypeptide(L)'
;MSSRLTSGVTQIFSNVYAFAALKSDGSVVTWGESSNGGDSSSVSSSLTSGVTQIFSTLSAFAALKSDGSVVTWGDSFSGGDSSSVSS
;
A
#
# COMPACT_ATOMS: atom_id res chain seq x y z
N MET A 1 0.68 -10.70 15.36
CA MET A 1 0.02 -10.24 14.11
C MET A 1 -1.40 -9.70 14.32
N SER A 2 -2.09 -10.04 15.42
CA SER A 2 -3.56 -9.83 15.58
C SER A 2 -4.04 -8.44 16.03
N SER A 3 -3.26 -7.36 15.88
CA SER A 3 -3.63 -6.03 16.45
C SER A 3 -3.71 -4.89 15.45
N ARG A 4 -3.35 -5.08 14.17
CA ARG A 4 -3.25 -3.95 13.22
C ARG A 4 -4.54 -3.64 12.45
N LEU A 5 -5.52 -4.56 12.44
CA LEU A 5 -6.79 -4.42 11.72
C LEU A 5 -8.03 -4.40 12.64
N THR A 6 -7.85 -4.34 13.96
CA THR A 6 -8.97 -4.41 14.91
C THR A 6 -9.78 -3.13 15.02
N SER A 7 -9.23 -2.00 14.58
CA SER A 7 -9.89 -0.69 14.61
C SER A 7 -9.21 0.32 13.69
N GLY A 8 -9.89 1.45 13.45
CA GLY A 8 -9.33 2.60 12.74
C GLY A 8 -9.17 2.43 11.24
N VAL A 9 -9.58 1.30 10.64
CA VAL A 9 -9.66 1.14 9.19
C VAL A 9 -10.77 2.03 8.66
N THR A 10 -10.46 2.87 7.68
CA THR A 10 -11.42 3.77 7.02
C THR A 10 -11.79 3.29 5.63
N GLN A 11 -10.85 2.65 4.91
CA GLN A 11 -11.04 2.16 3.55
C GLN A 11 -10.24 0.88 3.31
N ILE A 12 -10.76 0.01 2.44
CA ILE A 12 -10.08 -1.21 1.99
C ILE A 12 -9.97 -1.15 0.47
N PHE A 13 -8.80 -1.50 -0.04
CA PHE A 13 -8.47 -1.58 -1.44
C PHE A 13 -7.98 -2.99 -1.76
N SER A 14 -8.25 -3.46 -2.97
CA SER A 14 -7.86 -4.79 -3.43
C SER A 14 -7.28 -4.75 -4.83
N ASN A 15 -6.37 -5.68 -5.09
CA ASN A 15 -6.08 -6.16 -6.43
C ASN A 15 -6.57 -7.61 -6.56
N VAL A 16 -6.12 -8.36 -7.57
CA VAL A 16 -6.57 -9.75 -7.78
C VAL A 16 -6.14 -10.69 -6.66
N TYR A 17 -5.00 -10.42 -6.01
CA TYR A 17 -4.31 -11.37 -5.13
C TYR A 17 -4.08 -10.86 -3.69
N ALA A 18 -4.24 -9.56 -3.45
CA ALA A 18 -3.92 -8.91 -2.18
C ALA A 18 -4.84 -7.74 -1.84
N PHE A 19 -4.76 -7.31 -0.59
CA PHE A 19 -5.52 -6.21 -0.01
C PHE A 19 -4.62 -5.22 0.72
N ALA A 20 -5.07 -3.97 0.77
CA ALA A 20 -4.49 -2.90 1.59
C ALA A 20 -5.61 -2.17 2.34
N ALA A 21 -5.46 -2.01 3.66
CA ALA A 21 -6.34 -1.22 4.50
C ALA A 21 -5.68 0.13 4.81
N LEU A 22 -6.36 1.21 4.47
CA LEU A 22 -6.02 2.56 4.91
C LEU A 22 -6.69 2.83 6.26
N LYS A 23 -5.91 3.34 7.22
CA LYS A 23 -6.39 3.72 8.55
C LYS A 23 -6.55 5.22 8.68
N SER A 24 -7.34 5.65 9.67
CA SER A 24 -7.62 7.06 9.97
C SER A 24 -6.39 7.88 10.39
N ASP A 25 -5.32 7.20 10.84
CA ASP A 25 -4.02 7.80 11.16
C ASP A 25 -3.12 7.95 9.92
N GLY A 26 -3.62 7.58 8.73
CA GLY A 26 -2.86 7.59 7.48
C GLY A 26 -1.85 6.46 7.34
N SER A 27 -1.89 5.45 8.23
CA SER A 27 -1.08 4.24 8.09
C SER A 27 -1.77 3.19 7.21
N VAL A 28 -0.98 2.28 6.63
CA VAL A 28 -1.46 1.20 5.77
C VAL A 28 -1.07 -0.17 6.32
N VAL A 29 -1.98 -1.13 6.19
CA VAL A 29 -1.76 -2.54 6.51
C VAL A 29 -2.10 -3.39 5.29
N THR A 30 -1.20 -4.28 4.88
CA THR A 30 -1.38 -5.14 3.71
C THR A 30 -1.48 -6.61 4.11
N TRP A 31 -2.21 -7.40 3.32
CA TRP A 31 -2.28 -8.86 3.44
C TRP A 31 -2.64 -9.51 2.10
N GLY A 32 -2.38 -10.82 1.97
CA GLY A 32 -2.60 -11.58 0.73
C GLY A 32 -1.29 -12.12 0.15
N GLU A 33 -1.26 -12.35 -1.16
CA GLU A 33 -0.08 -12.87 -1.85
C GLU A 33 1.10 -11.89 -1.81
N SER A 34 2.25 -12.34 -1.28
CA SER A 34 3.38 -11.48 -0.98
C SER A 34 3.92 -10.73 -2.21
N SER A 35 4.09 -11.43 -3.33
CA SER A 35 4.59 -10.85 -4.60
C SER A 35 3.68 -9.80 -5.21
N ASN A 36 2.40 -9.80 -4.84
CA ASN A 36 1.38 -8.94 -5.43
C ASN A 36 0.94 -7.83 -4.47
N GLY A 37 1.81 -7.48 -3.53
CA GLY A 37 1.62 -6.37 -2.60
C GLY A 37 1.01 -6.76 -1.25
N GLY A 38 0.83 -8.06 -0.99
CA GLY A 38 0.50 -8.56 0.35
C GLY A 38 1.63 -8.29 1.35
N ASP A 39 2.88 -8.38 0.90
CA ASP A 39 4.07 -7.95 1.66
C ASP A 39 4.47 -6.53 1.24
N SER A 40 4.38 -5.59 2.17
CA SER A 40 4.79 -4.19 2.02
C SER A 40 6.03 -3.84 2.86
N SER A 41 6.77 -4.85 3.34
CA SER A 41 7.93 -4.66 4.23
C SER A 41 8.99 -3.72 3.65
N SER A 42 9.25 -3.81 2.34
CA SER A 42 10.22 -2.97 1.61
C SER A 42 9.91 -1.47 1.65
N VAL A 43 8.64 -1.10 1.80
CA VAL A 43 8.16 0.30 1.84
C VAL A 43 7.48 0.66 3.16
N SER A 44 7.58 -0.21 4.17
CA SER A 44 6.80 -0.13 5.41
C SER A 44 7.00 1.18 6.18
N SER A 45 8.20 1.75 6.15
CA SER A 45 8.51 3.04 6.78
C SER A 45 7.69 4.19 6.19
N SER A 46 7.48 4.19 4.87
CA SER A 46 6.71 5.20 4.14
C SER A 46 5.19 5.04 4.28
N LEU A 47 4.72 3.90 4.82
CA LEU A 47 3.31 3.56 5.01
C LEU A 47 2.85 3.69 6.48
N THR A 48 3.67 4.30 7.34
CA THR A 48 3.35 4.47 8.76
C THR A 48 2.40 5.63 9.04
N SER A 49 2.30 6.62 8.14
CA SER A 49 1.43 7.79 8.29
C SER A 49 1.32 8.57 6.97
N GLY A 50 0.36 9.49 6.91
CA GLY A 50 0.27 10.49 5.84
C GLY A 50 -0.25 9.97 4.49
N VAL A 51 -0.60 8.68 4.37
CA VAL A 51 -1.31 8.17 3.20
C VAL A 51 -2.74 8.69 3.22
N THR A 52 -3.19 9.27 2.10
CA THR A 52 -4.53 9.81 1.94
C THR A 52 -5.39 8.98 1.00
N GLN A 53 -4.77 8.24 0.09
CA GLN A 53 -5.47 7.38 -0.86
C GLN A 53 -4.57 6.23 -1.32
N ILE A 54 -5.18 5.11 -1.67
CA ILE A 54 -4.51 3.96 -2.29
C ILE A 54 -5.19 3.70 -3.64
N PHE A 55 -4.38 3.33 -4.62
CA PHE A 55 -4.80 2.84 -5.93
C PHE A 55 -4.20 1.46 -6.14
N SER A 56 -4.87 0.64 -6.95
CA SER A 56 -4.42 -0.71 -7.29
C SER A 56 -4.39 -0.94 -8.79
N THR A 57 -3.46 -1.79 -9.21
CA THR A 57 -3.46 -2.40 -10.54
C THR A 57 -3.95 -3.85 -10.42
N LEU A 58 -3.67 -4.70 -11.42
CA LEU A 58 -3.96 -6.13 -11.31
C LEU A 58 -3.20 -6.81 -10.16
N SER A 59 -1.99 -6.33 -9.84
CA SER A 59 -1.02 -7.05 -9.00
C SER A 59 -0.06 -6.14 -8.21
N ALA A 60 -0.32 -4.83 -8.17
CA ALA A 60 0.46 -3.86 -7.40
C ALA A 60 -0.44 -2.77 -6.79
N PHE A 61 0.16 -1.92 -5.96
CA PHE A 61 -0.50 -0.77 -5.33
C PHE A 61 0.36 0.49 -5.45
N ALA A 62 -0.32 1.64 -5.39
CA ALA A 62 0.29 2.96 -5.23
C ALA A 62 -0.43 3.73 -4.12
N ALA A 63 0.31 4.27 -3.16
CA ALA A 63 -0.20 5.14 -2.11
C ALA A 63 0.14 6.60 -2.43
N LEU A 64 -0.88 7.46 -2.45
CA LEU A 64 -0.72 8.91 -2.50
C LEU A 64 -0.64 9.45 -1.06
N LYS A 65 0.38 10.26 -0.79
CA LYS A 65 0.59 10.91 0.50
C LYS A 65 0.13 12.37 0.47
N SER A 66 -0.14 12.91 1.66
CA SER A 66 -0.57 14.30 1.84
C SER A 66 0.43 15.36 1.38
N ASP A 67 1.71 14.99 1.30
CA ASP A 67 2.80 15.82 0.77
C ASP A 67 2.91 15.77 -0.77
N GLY A 68 2.02 15.01 -1.44
CA GLY A 68 2.02 14.81 -2.88
C GLY A 68 2.96 13.71 -3.37
N SER A 69 3.76 13.10 -2.49
CA SER A 69 4.62 11.97 -2.86
C SER A 69 3.82 10.68 -3.07
N VAL A 70 4.39 9.77 -3.86
CA VAL A 70 3.79 8.46 -4.18
C VAL A 70 4.74 7.35 -3.77
N VAL A 71 4.17 6.30 -3.16
CA VAL A 71 4.89 5.08 -2.78
C VAL A 71 4.24 3.91 -3.51
N THR A 72 5.03 3.13 -4.27
CA THR A 72 4.55 1.95 -5.00
C THR A 72 5.09 0.67 -4.36
N TRP A 73 4.32 -0.43 -4.43
CA TRP A 73 4.77 -1.75 -4.01
C TRP A 73 3.96 -2.86 -4.69
N GLY A 74 4.47 -4.09 -4.63
CA GLY A 74 3.91 -5.26 -5.30
C GLY A 74 4.69 -5.63 -6.57
N ASP A 75 4.01 -6.25 -7.53
CA ASP A 75 4.64 -6.78 -8.73
C ASP A 75 5.19 -5.64 -9.62
N SER A 76 6.49 -5.68 -9.94
CA SER A 76 7.18 -4.63 -10.70
C SER A 76 6.68 -4.53 -12.15
N PHE A 77 6.33 -5.65 -12.78
CA PHE A 77 5.75 -5.65 -14.13
C PHE A 77 4.34 -5.06 -14.18
N SER A 78 3.71 -4.90 -13.02
CA SER A 78 2.36 -4.37 -12.84
C SER A 78 2.33 -2.97 -12.21
N GLY A 79 3.47 -2.27 -12.22
CA GLY A 79 3.60 -0.91 -11.68
C GLY A 79 4.03 -0.81 -10.21
N GLY A 80 4.48 -1.91 -9.61
CA GLY A 80 5.00 -1.94 -8.24
C GLY A 80 6.39 -1.32 -8.05
N ASP A 81 7.08 -0.94 -9.14
CA ASP A 81 8.35 -0.24 -9.14
C ASP A 81 8.25 1.07 -9.94
N SER A 82 8.28 2.21 -9.23
CA SER A 82 8.28 3.55 -9.82
C SER A 82 9.64 4.25 -9.76
N SER A 83 10.74 3.51 -9.50
CA SER A 83 12.08 4.07 -9.33
C SER A 83 12.60 4.82 -10.56
N SER A 84 12.13 4.44 -11.75
CA SER A 84 12.52 5.08 -13.02
C SER A 84 12.00 6.52 -13.18
N VAL A 85 11.00 6.91 -12.38
CA VAL A 85 10.36 8.24 -12.42
C VAL A 85 10.37 8.95 -11.07
N SER A 86 10.89 8.32 -10.02
CA SER A 86 11.11 8.98 -8.72
C SER A 86 12.32 9.90 -8.79
N SER A 87 12.16 11.16 -8.38
CA SER A 87 13.24 12.15 -8.20
C SER A 87 13.59 12.32 -6.74
#